data_AF-A0A9R1CXD6-F1
#
_entry.id   AF-A0A9R1CXD6-F1
#
_cell.length_a   1.000
_cell.length_b   1.000
_cell.length_c   1.000
_cell.angle_alpha   90.00
_cell.angle_beta   90.00
_cell.angle_gamma   90.00
#
_symmetry.space_group_name_H-M   'P 1'
#
loop_
_entity.id
_entity.type
_entity.pdbx_description
1 polymer ?
#
loop_
_entity_poly.entity_id
_entity_poly.type
_entity_poly.pdbx_seq_one_letter_code
_entity_poly.pdbx_strand_id
1 'polypeptide(L)'
;MNPIAQRIILSASTVRLLPHIAFYLLRRRTIDADLMKVQDHKATVRNLIKAMTRERTFRNLFYYRLGDYRSVFIKWLCPPERTLNIWCPRIGAGAHLEHSYATYLNAEAIGRDFYCLQLVTVGNGKGGRPTIGDNVKIMTGATVFGGIHIGNNVTVGAHSVVMHDIPDGWTVAGAPAKRIH
;
A
#
# COMPACT_ATOMS: atom_id res chain seq x y z
N MET A 1 25.75 0.46 0.70
CA MET A 1 25.96 1.52 1.72
C MET A 1 26.82 0.92 2.83
N ASN A 2 27.89 1.60 3.25
CA ASN A 2 28.79 1.10 4.29
C ASN A 2 28.02 0.93 5.65
N PRO A 3 28.27 -0.14 6.42
CA PRO A 3 27.65 -0.37 7.73
C PRO A 3 27.70 0.80 8.72
N ILE A 4 28.76 1.60 8.70
CA ILE A 4 28.94 2.76 9.58
C ILE A 4 27.93 3.85 9.24
N ALA A 5 27.83 4.22 7.95
CA ALA A 5 26.84 5.19 7.48
C ALA A 5 25.41 4.74 7.78
N GLN A 6 25.13 3.42 7.67
CA GLN A 6 23.84 2.86 8.05
C GLN A 6 23.52 3.05 9.53
N ARG A 7 24.48 2.79 10.42
CA ARG A 7 24.30 3.02 11.86
C ARG A 7 24.02 4.49 12.15
N ILE A 8 24.80 5.41 11.59
CA ILE A 8 24.63 6.86 11.80
C ILE A 8 23.23 7.32 11.35
N ILE A 9 22.82 6.93 10.14
CA ILE A 9 21.50 7.29 9.59
C ILE A 9 20.36 6.73 10.45
N LEU A 10 20.46 5.49 10.92
CA LEU A 10 19.43 4.88 11.76
C LEU A 10 19.37 5.50 13.15
N SER A 11 20.52 5.82 13.76
CA SER A 11 20.57 6.53 15.05
C SER A 11 19.93 7.92 14.94
N ALA A 12 20.33 8.71 13.93
CA ALA A 12 19.72 10.01 13.67
C ALA A 12 18.21 9.90 13.37
N SER A 13 17.81 8.89 12.60
CA SER A 13 16.40 8.64 12.29
C SER A 13 15.59 8.23 13.52
N THR A 14 16.19 7.56 14.50
CA THR A 14 15.49 7.16 15.74
C THR A 14 14.99 8.39 16.50
N VAL A 15 15.84 9.41 16.66
CA VAL A 15 15.46 10.68 17.31
C VAL A 15 14.35 11.38 16.52
N ARG A 16 14.51 11.49 15.20
CA ARG A 16 13.53 12.11 14.31
C ARG A 16 12.17 11.41 14.34
N LEU A 17 12.15 10.09 14.50
CA LEU A 17 10.95 9.25 14.42
C LEU A 17 10.29 8.99 15.78
N LEU A 18 10.71 9.64 16.86
CA LEU A 18 10.07 9.47 18.18
C LEU A 18 8.53 9.64 18.14
N PRO A 19 7.95 10.65 17.43
CA PRO A 19 6.51 10.74 17.30
C PRO A 19 5.89 9.55 16.57
N HIS A 20 6.52 9.07 15.48
CA HIS A 20 6.06 7.92 14.72
C HIS A 20 6.12 6.62 15.54
N ILE A 21 7.17 6.46 16.34
CA ILE A 21 7.31 5.32 17.25
C ILE A 21 6.20 5.35 18.30
N ALA A 22 5.91 6.50 18.90
CA ALA A 22 4.80 6.63 19.86
C ALA A 22 3.45 6.25 19.22
N PHE A 23 3.14 6.77 18.03
CA PHE A 23 1.92 6.42 17.31
C PHE A 23 1.85 4.94 16.91
N TYR A 24 2.98 4.36 16.50
CA TYR A 24 3.08 2.94 16.20
C TYR A 24 2.74 2.08 17.42
N LEU A 25 3.29 2.41 18.59
CA LEU A 25 3.02 1.68 19.83
C LEU A 25 1.53 1.74 20.23
N LEU A 26 0.84 2.83 19.91
CA LEU A 26 -0.61 2.98 20.14
C LEU A 26 -1.49 2.21 19.15
N ARG A 27 -1.04 1.94 17.92
CA ARG A 27 -1.81 1.30 16.84
C ARG A 27 -1.13 0.06 16.26
N ARG A 28 -0.44 -0.67 17.12
CA ARG A 28 0.53 -1.70 16.74
C ARG A 28 -0.07 -2.82 15.87
N ARG A 29 -1.25 -3.34 16.21
CA ARG A 29 -1.82 -4.56 15.58
C ARG A 29 -1.95 -4.48 14.06
N THR A 30 -2.51 -3.40 13.51
CA THR A 30 -2.71 -3.26 12.06
C THR A 30 -1.40 -2.92 11.34
N ILE A 31 -0.57 -2.06 11.94
CA ILE A 31 0.70 -1.63 11.34
C ILE A 31 1.71 -2.77 11.32
N ASP A 32 1.68 -3.67 12.30
CA ASP A 32 2.54 -4.87 12.35
C ASP A 32 2.36 -5.73 11.10
N ALA A 33 1.11 -5.93 10.65
CA ALA A 33 0.83 -6.71 9.45
C ALA A 33 1.42 -6.07 8.19
N ASP A 34 1.28 -4.75 8.04
CA ASP A 34 1.89 -3.99 6.93
C ASP A 34 3.43 -4.02 7.02
N LEU A 35 3.97 -3.88 8.25
CA LEU A 35 5.40 -3.87 8.52
C LEU A 35 6.06 -5.23 8.25
N MET A 36 5.32 -6.33 8.40
CA MET A 36 5.79 -7.67 8.02
C MET A 36 5.96 -7.84 6.51
N LYS A 37 5.33 -7.00 5.68
CA LYS A 37 5.49 -7.06 4.22
C LYS A 37 6.73 -6.34 3.70
N VAL A 38 7.36 -5.53 4.54
CA VAL A 38 8.51 -4.69 4.17
C VAL A 38 9.77 -5.04 4.95
N GLN A 39 10.92 -4.82 4.31
CA GLN A 39 12.27 -5.08 4.84
C GLN A 39 12.39 -6.39 5.64
N ASP A 40 12.87 -6.35 6.88
CA ASP A 40 13.29 -7.52 7.66
C ASP A 40 12.15 -8.53 7.97
N HIS A 41 10.94 -8.33 7.43
CA HIS A 41 9.74 -9.14 7.62
C HIS A 41 9.38 -9.37 9.10
N LYS A 42 9.59 -8.32 9.91
CA LYS A 42 9.46 -8.38 11.38
C LYS A 42 8.69 -7.20 11.93
N ALA A 43 7.74 -7.48 12.81
CA ALA A 43 6.95 -6.48 13.55
C ALA A 43 7.72 -5.89 14.75
N THR A 44 8.80 -5.15 14.47
CA THR A 44 9.67 -4.56 15.50
C THR A 44 9.84 -3.06 15.29
N VAL A 45 10.06 -2.32 16.38
CA VAL A 45 10.37 -0.88 16.31
C VAL A 45 11.59 -0.61 15.44
N ARG A 46 12.60 -1.51 15.46
CA ARG A 46 13.77 -1.40 14.59
C ARG A 46 13.39 -1.51 13.12
N ASN A 47 12.52 -2.46 12.75
CA ASN A 47 12.05 -2.58 11.37
C ASN A 47 11.19 -1.37 10.99
N LEU A 48 10.35 -0.85 11.90
CA LEU A 48 9.59 0.38 11.68
C LEU A 48 10.52 1.55 11.34
N ILE A 49 11.57 1.77 12.14
CA ILE A 49 12.55 2.84 11.90
C ILE A 49 13.20 2.67 10.52
N LYS A 50 13.60 1.44 10.17
CA LYS A 50 14.17 1.15 8.86
C LYS A 50 13.19 1.40 7.70
N ALA A 51 11.95 0.93 7.83
CA ALA A 51 10.86 1.10 6.86
C ALA A 51 10.55 2.58 6.65
N MET A 52 10.28 3.32 7.73
CA MET A 52 10.06 4.75 7.69
C MET A 52 11.28 5.51 7.12
N THR A 53 12.51 5.08 7.39
CA THR A 53 13.70 5.77 6.87
C THR A 53 13.91 5.57 5.38
N ARG A 54 13.64 4.38 4.84
CA ARG A 54 14.01 4.01 3.46
C ARG A 54 12.84 3.99 2.47
N GLU A 55 11.67 3.58 2.92
CA GLU A 55 10.55 3.29 2.04
C GLU A 55 9.48 4.37 2.15
N ARG A 56 9.46 5.26 1.15
CA ARG A 56 8.46 6.32 1.09
C ARG A 56 7.05 5.76 1.02
N THR A 57 6.86 4.67 0.28
CA THR A 57 5.56 4.04 0.10
C THR A 57 4.97 3.48 1.39
N PHE A 58 5.82 2.87 2.23
CA PHE A 58 5.38 2.45 3.57
C PHE A 58 4.90 3.63 4.43
N ARG A 59 5.51 4.83 4.28
CA ARG A 59 5.05 6.04 4.99
C ARG A 59 3.63 6.42 4.58
N ASN A 60 3.27 6.34 3.29
CA ASN A 60 1.90 6.63 2.84
C ASN A 60 0.90 5.71 3.55
N LEU A 61 1.18 4.40 3.56
CA LEU A 61 0.32 3.42 4.22
C LEU A 61 0.27 3.65 5.75
N PHE A 62 1.42 3.89 6.39
CA PHE A 62 1.49 4.23 7.81
C PHE A 62 0.62 5.45 8.16
N TYR A 63 0.72 6.52 7.38
CA TYR A 63 -0.09 7.72 7.59
C TYR A 63 -1.58 7.48 7.32
N TYR A 64 -1.91 6.67 6.32
CA TYR A 64 -3.28 6.20 6.11
C TYR A 64 -3.82 5.48 7.37
N ARG A 65 -3.04 4.60 8.01
CA ARG A 65 -3.44 3.91 9.26
C ARG A 65 -3.64 4.86 10.45
N LEU A 66 -2.89 5.94 10.52
CA LEU A 66 -3.05 6.96 11.58
C LEU A 66 -4.29 7.83 11.39
N GLY A 67 -4.72 7.98 10.13
CA GLY A 67 -5.76 8.92 9.71
C GLY A 67 -5.20 10.32 9.45
N ASP A 68 -5.88 11.05 8.57
CA ASP A 68 -5.37 12.30 8.01
C ASP A 68 -5.02 13.35 9.07
N TYR A 69 -5.94 13.66 9.97
CA TYR A 69 -5.73 14.69 11.01
C TYR A 69 -4.51 14.45 11.90
N ARG A 70 -4.27 13.20 12.33
CA ARG A 70 -3.13 12.87 13.20
C ARG A 70 -1.81 12.89 12.44
N SER A 71 -1.84 12.46 11.19
CA SER A 71 -0.63 12.35 10.36
C SER A 71 -0.05 13.71 9.96
N VAL A 72 -0.87 14.76 9.86
CA VAL A 72 -0.44 16.11 9.41
C VAL A 72 0.77 16.62 10.21
N PHE A 73 0.74 16.49 11.53
CA PHE A 73 1.78 17.05 12.41
C PHE A 73 3.13 16.32 12.35
N ILE A 74 3.17 15.09 11.83
CA ILE A 74 4.38 14.25 11.79
C ILE A 74 4.88 13.96 10.37
N LYS A 75 4.03 14.20 9.35
CA LYS A 75 4.35 13.98 7.92
C LYS A 75 5.59 14.77 7.48
N TRP A 76 5.78 15.98 7.99
CA TRP A 76 6.91 16.83 7.62
C TRP A 76 8.28 16.26 8.04
N LEU A 77 8.34 15.52 9.17
CA LEU A 77 9.57 14.85 9.63
C LEU A 77 9.96 13.67 8.72
N CYS A 78 8.97 13.02 8.11
CA CYS A 78 9.17 11.87 7.24
C CYS A 78 8.22 11.91 6.03
N PRO A 79 8.53 12.69 4.99
CA PRO A 79 7.61 12.93 3.89
C PRO A 79 7.21 11.63 3.14
N PRO A 80 5.93 11.45 2.80
CA PRO A 80 5.47 10.32 2.01
C PRO A 80 5.89 10.44 0.53
N GLU A 81 5.63 9.39 -0.25
CA GLU A 81 5.68 9.45 -1.70
C GLU A 81 4.54 10.35 -2.21
N ARG A 82 4.90 11.39 -2.97
CA ARG A 82 3.95 12.45 -3.38
C ARG A 82 3.03 12.00 -4.51
N THR A 83 3.46 11.00 -5.27
CA THR A 83 2.74 10.52 -6.45
C THR A 83 1.80 9.34 -6.15
N LEU A 84 1.76 8.87 -4.90
CA LEU A 84 0.81 7.87 -4.43
C LEU A 84 -0.41 8.56 -3.79
N ASN A 85 -1.58 8.31 -4.36
CA ASN A 85 -2.86 8.79 -3.84
C ASN A 85 -3.69 7.61 -3.31
N ILE A 86 -4.10 7.70 -2.05
CA ILE A 86 -4.99 6.70 -1.42
C ILE A 86 -6.32 7.38 -1.14
N TRP A 87 -7.34 7.01 -1.90
CA TRP A 87 -8.70 7.52 -1.82
C TRP A 87 -9.67 6.37 -1.56
N CYS A 88 -9.36 5.61 -0.51
CA CYS A 88 -10.10 4.41 -0.13
C CYS A 88 -10.43 4.46 1.37
N PRO A 89 -11.72 4.42 1.76
CA PRO A 89 -12.09 4.54 3.16
C PRO A 89 -11.63 3.36 4.00
N ARG A 90 -11.42 2.18 3.39
CA ARG A 90 -10.99 0.96 4.10
C ARG A 90 -10.03 0.12 3.26
N ILE A 91 -8.82 -0.07 3.77
CA ILE A 91 -7.83 -1.04 3.29
C ILE A 91 -7.61 -2.06 4.41
N GLY A 92 -7.64 -3.36 4.13
CA GLY A 92 -7.36 -4.42 5.10
C GLY A 92 -5.91 -4.41 5.57
N ALA A 93 -5.61 -5.15 6.65
CA ALA A 93 -4.25 -5.27 7.18
C ALA A 93 -3.33 -6.07 6.23
N GLY A 94 -2.03 -5.83 6.29
CA GLY A 94 -1.04 -6.56 5.48
C GLY A 94 -0.92 -6.02 4.06
N ALA A 95 -1.33 -4.78 3.81
CA ALA A 95 -1.19 -4.18 2.50
C ALA A 95 0.29 -3.89 2.21
N HIS A 96 0.71 -4.14 0.97
CA HIS A 96 2.06 -3.90 0.49
C HIS A 96 2.00 -3.10 -0.81
N LEU A 97 2.31 -1.82 -0.66
CA LEU A 97 2.41 -0.89 -1.77
C LEU A 97 3.89 -0.80 -2.13
N GLU A 98 4.28 -1.43 -3.23
CA GLU A 98 5.67 -1.52 -3.67
C GLU A 98 5.89 -0.55 -4.84
N HIS A 99 7.01 0.18 -4.78
CA HIS A 99 7.43 1.13 -5.81
C HIS A 99 6.40 2.18 -6.26
N SER A 100 5.31 2.46 -5.52
CA SER A 100 4.04 3.08 -5.96
C SER A 100 4.05 4.52 -6.51
N TYR A 101 5.02 4.83 -7.36
CA TYR A 101 5.11 6.00 -8.20
C TYR A 101 3.87 6.10 -9.08
N ALA A 102 3.29 7.30 -9.13
CA ALA A 102 2.11 7.66 -9.93
C ALA A 102 0.98 6.61 -9.84
N THR A 103 0.65 6.20 -8.61
CA THR A 103 -0.39 5.21 -8.30
C THR A 103 -1.60 5.89 -7.66
N TYR A 104 -2.80 5.54 -8.10
CA TYR A 104 -4.05 6.11 -7.61
C TYR A 104 -5.01 5.00 -7.14
N LEU A 105 -5.31 4.95 -5.86
CA LEU A 105 -6.19 3.93 -5.26
C LEU A 105 -7.55 4.53 -4.86
N ASN A 106 -8.48 4.64 -5.82
CA ASN A 106 -9.86 5.11 -5.61
C ASN A 106 -10.86 3.95 -5.56
N ALA A 107 -10.80 3.16 -4.49
CA ALA A 107 -11.66 2.00 -4.27
C ALA A 107 -12.71 2.28 -3.20
N GLU A 108 -13.85 1.59 -3.27
CA GLU A 108 -14.85 1.56 -2.19
C GLU A 108 -14.28 0.83 -0.96
N ALA A 109 -13.62 -0.30 -1.20
CA ALA A 109 -12.88 -1.05 -0.18
C ALA A 109 -11.78 -1.89 -0.83
N ILE A 110 -10.72 -2.13 -0.06
CA ILE A 110 -9.63 -3.06 -0.39
C ILE A 110 -9.46 -4.03 0.77
N GLY A 111 -9.38 -5.32 0.48
CA GLY A 111 -9.21 -6.39 1.46
C GLY A 111 -7.82 -6.45 2.11
N ARG A 112 -7.58 -7.52 2.86
CA ARG A 112 -6.31 -7.85 3.51
C ARG A 112 -5.28 -8.34 2.50
N ASP A 113 -4.00 -8.23 2.86
CA ASP A 113 -2.89 -8.76 2.06
C ASP A 113 -2.86 -8.25 0.61
N PHE A 114 -3.38 -7.05 0.37
CA PHE A 114 -3.38 -6.40 -0.93
C PHE A 114 -1.96 -6.03 -1.36
N TYR A 115 -1.58 -6.38 -2.59
CA TYR A 115 -0.30 -6.03 -3.18
C TYR A 115 -0.50 -5.15 -4.41
N CYS A 116 0.23 -4.03 -4.47
CA CYS A 116 0.11 -3.07 -5.56
C CYS A 116 1.47 -2.52 -5.97
N LEU A 117 1.74 -2.58 -7.27
CA LEU A 117 2.91 -1.96 -7.88
C LEU A 117 2.62 -0.54 -8.37
N GLN A 118 3.64 0.10 -8.93
CA GLN A 118 3.58 1.43 -9.52
C GLN A 118 2.64 1.55 -10.72
N LEU A 119 2.27 2.79 -11.05
CA LEU A 119 1.44 3.12 -12.22
C LEU A 119 0.05 2.46 -12.21
N VAL A 120 -0.38 1.91 -11.07
CA VAL A 120 -1.69 1.31 -10.94
C VAL A 120 -2.74 2.40 -10.78
N THR A 121 -3.85 2.27 -11.51
CA THR A 121 -5.03 3.11 -11.36
C THR A 121 -6.21 2.25 -10.94
N VAL A 122 -6.67 2.42 -9.72
CA VAL A 122 -7.99 1.97 -9.27
C VAL A 122 -8.91 3.18 -9.34
N GLY A 123 -9.89 3.17 -10.25
CA GLY A 123 -10.62 4.37 -10.65
C GLY A 123 -12.13 4.24 -10.59
N ASN A 124 -12.82 5.36 -10.41
CA ASN A 124 -14.27 5.42 -10.54
C ASN A 124 -14.66 5.28 -12.03
N GLY A 125 -15.77 4.60 -12.31
CA GLY A 125 -16.35 4.50 -13.64
C GLY A 125 -17.85 4.19 -13.56
N LYS A 126 -18.38 3.52 -14.59
CA LYS A 126 -19.78 3.07 -14.58
C LYS A 126 -20.03 2.20 -13.34
N GLY A 127 -21.06 2.55 -12.56
CA GLY A 127 -21.42 1.83 -11.33
C GLY A 127 -20.64 2.24 -10.07
N GLY A 128 -19.66 3.15 -10.16
CA GLY A 128 -18.93 3.67 -8.99
C GLY A 128 -17.47 3.23 -8.91
N ARG A 129 -17.00 2.97 -7.69
CA ARG A 129 -15.60 2.61 -7.38
C ARG A 129 -15.46 1.09 -7.20
N PRO A 130 -14.31 0.48 -7.54
CA PRO A 130 -14.11 -0.94 -7.36
C PRO A 130 -14.16 -1.37 -5.91
N THR A 131 -14.68 -2.58 -5.65
CA THR A 131 -14.50 -3.30 -4.39
C THR A 131 -13.50 -4.42 -4.61
N ILE A 132 -12.41 -4.43 -3.85
CA ILE A 132 -11.30 -5.37 -4.01
C ILE A 132 -11.24 -6.31 -2.80
N GLY A 133 -11.24 -7.62 -3.03
CA GLY A 133 -11.17 -8.67 -2.03
C GLY A 133 -9.80 -8.84 -1.35
N ASP A 134 -9.67 -9.92 -0.60
CA ASP A 134 -8.46 -10.30 0.13
C ASP A 134 -7.41 -10.94 -0.81
N ASN A 135 -6.12 -10.75 -0.50
CA ASN A 135 -4.98 -11.33 -1.22
C ASN A 135 -5.00 -11.02 -2.74
N VAL A 136 -5.46 -9.83 -3.10
CA VAL A 136 -5.45 -9.36 -4.48
C VAL A 136 -4.11 -8.71 -4.80
N LYS A 137 -3.56 -9.04 -5.97
CA LYS A 137 -2.34 -8.46 -6.51
C LYS A 137 -2.64 -7.67 -7.77
N ILE A 138 -2.31 -6.38 -7.79
CA ILE A 138 -2.42 -5.54 -8.97
C ILE A 138 -1.03 -5.13 -9.42
N MET A 139 -0.62 -5.65 -10.57
CA MET A 139 0.73 -5.48 -11.09
C MET A 139 0.88 -4.14 -11.82
N THR A 140 2.13 -3.77 -12.10
CA THR A 140 2.51 -2.44 -12.61
C THR A 140 1.67 -2.00 -13.80
N GLY A 141 1.24 -0.73 -13.81
CA GLY A 141 0.54 -0.13 -14.95
C GLY A 141 -0.89 -0.63 -15.19
N ALA A 142 -1.42 -1.52 -14.34
CA ALA A 142 -2.79 -2.01 -14.51
C ALA A 142 -3.82 -0.95 -14.11
N THR A 143 -4.93 -0.93 -14.83
CA THR A 143 -6.10 -0.09 -14.56
C THR A 143 -7.29 -0.98 -14.21
N VAL A 144 -7.91 -0.73 -13.06
CA VAL A 144 -9.13 -1.39 -12.58
C VAL A 144 -10.15 -0.29 -12.33
N PHE A 145 -11.26 -0.25 -13.08
CA PHE A 145 -12.21 0.86 -12.93
C PHE A 145 -13.66 0.47 -13.14
N GLY A 146 -14.55 1.24 -12.50
CA GLY A 146 -15.99 0.99 -12.43
C GLY A 146 -16.43 0.39 -11.09
N GLY A 147 -17.74 0.33 -10.88
CA GLY A 147 -18.35 -0.29 -9.70
C GLY A 147 -18.33 -1.81 -9.80
N ILE A 148 -17.14 -2.36 -9.99
CA ILE A 148 -16.89 -3.79 -10.20
C ILE A 148 -16.36 -4.45 -8.92
N HIS A 149 -16.56 -5.76 -8.83
CA HIS A 149 -16.04 -6.59 -7.76
C HIS A 149 -14.84 -7.41 -8.22
N ILE A 150 -13.71 -7.25 -7.53
CA ILE A 150 -12.56 -8.13 -7.67
C ILE A 150 -12.58 -9.09 -6.49
N GLY A 151 -12.74 -10.38 -6.77
CA GLY A 151 -12.76 -11.45 -5.79
C GLY A 151 -11.44 -11.64 -5.04
N ASN A 152 -11.41 -12.63 -4.15
CA ASN A 152 -10.23 -12.95 -3.35
C ASN A 152 -9.19 -13.71 -4.16
N ASN A 153 -7.92 -13.62 -3.77
CA ASN A 153 -6.80 -14.35 -4.39
C ASN A 153 -6.64 -14.05 -5.90
N VAL A 154 -7.06 -12.87 -6.35
CA VAL A 154 -6.97 -12.47 -7.75
C VAL A 154 -5.61 -11.86 -8.06
N THR A 155 -5.07 -12.16 -9.25
CA THR A 155 -3.92 -11.44 -9.80
C THR A 155 -4.31 -10.71 -11.08
N VAL A 156 -4.15 -9.38 -11.09
CA VAL A 156 -4.28 -8.53 -12.28
C VAL A 156 -2.89 -8.29 -12.86
N GLY A 157 -2.64 -8.81 -14.05
CA GLY A 157 -1.36 -8.71 -14.75
C GLY A 157 -0.99 -7.28 -15.12
N ALA A 158 0.30 -7.07 -15.41
CA ALA A 158 0.81 -5.74 -15.74
C ALA A 158 0.12 -5.16 -16.98
N HIS A 159 -0.07 -3.83 -17.00
CA HIS A 159 -0.71 -3.09 -18.09
C HIS A 159 -2.12 -3.56 -18.49
N SER A 160 -2.81 -4.27 -17.60
CA SER A 160 -4.16 -4.78 -17.87
C SER A 160 -5.23 -3.72 -17.66
N VAL A 161 -6.35 -3.84 -18.37
CA VAL A 161 -7.52 -2.97 -18.21
C VAL A 161 -8.73 -3.81 -17.81
N VAL A 162 -9.09 -3.77 -16.53
CA VAL A 162 -10.19 -4.52 -15.93
C VAL A 162 -11.43 -3.63 -15.82
N MET A 163 -12.53 -4.06 -16.44
CA MET A 163 -13.79 -3.31 -16.56
C MET A 163 -15.02 -4.17 -16.24
N HIS A 164 -14.83 -5.33 -15.64
CA HIS A 164 -15.88 -6.28 -15.27
C HIS A 164 -15.47 -7.02 -14.00
N ASP A 165 -16.44 -7.65 -13.34
CA ASP A 165 -16.21 -8.42 -12.13
C ASP A 165 -15.26 -9.61 -12.38
N ILE A 166 -14.33 -9.83 -11.46
CA ILE A 166 -13.37 -10.93 -11.51
C ILE A 166 -13.65 -11.90 -10.35
N PRO A 167 -13.99 -13.18 -10.63
CA PRO A 167 -14.18 -14.18 -9.58
C PRO A 167 -12.90 -14.51 -8.79
N ASP A 168 -13.09 -15.13 -7.63
CA ASP A 168 -12.01 -15.58 -6.76
C ASP A 168 -11.00 -16.51 -7.48
N GLY A 169 -9.73 -16.35 -7.15
CA GLY A 169 -8.62 -17.20 -7.60
C GLY A 169 -8.18 -16.96 -9.05
N TRP A 170 -8.83 -16.05 -9.78
CA TRP A 170 -8.49 -15.81 -11.18
C TRP A 170 -7.21 -15.00 -11.34
N THR A 171 -6.48 -15.31 -12.40
CA THR A 171 -5.47 -14.41 -12.95
C THR A 171 -5.97 -13.84 -14.26
N VAL A 172 -5.96 -12.51 -14.39
CA VAL A 172 -6.42 -11.81 -15.59
C VAL A 172 -5.33 -10.92 -16.16
N ALA A 173 -5.24 -10.81 -17.49
CA ALA A 173 -4.44 -9.76 -18.12
C ALA A 173 -4.94 -9.34 -19.50
N GLY A 174 -4.37 -8.23 -20.01
CA GLY A 174 -4.69 -7.66 -21.32
C GLY A 174 -5.58 -6.43 -21.23
N ALA A 175 -5.86 -5.81 -22.38
CA ALA A 175 -6.73 -4.64 -22.50
C ALA A 175 -7.68 -4.83 -23.70
N PRO A 176 -8.94 -5.27 -23.47
CA PRO A 176 -9.55 -5.57 -22.17
C PRO A 176 -8.96 -6.84 -21.53
N ALA A 177 -8.94 -6.88 -20.20
CA ALA A 177 -8.42 -8.01 -19.45
C ALA A 177 -9.26 -9.28 -19.69
N LYS A 178 -8.61 -10.43 -19.77
CA LYS A 178 -9.24 -11.74 -19.88
C LYS A 178 -8.57 -12.71 -18.92
N ARG A 179 -9.30 -13.76 -18.53
CA ARG A 179 -8.78 -14.85 -17.71
C ARG A 179 -7.62 -15.54 -18.43
N ILE A 180 -6.55 -15.79 -17.67
CA ILE A 180 -5.37 -16.57 -18.08
C ILE A 180 -5.29 -17.87 -17.28
N HIS A 181 -5.63 -17.81 -15.99
CA HIS A 181 -5.68 -18.95 -15.07
C HIS A 181 -6.92 -18.83 -14.18
#